data_AF-A0A4Y8P7I7-F1
#
_entry.id   AF-A0A4Y8P7I7-F1
#
_cell.length_a   1.000
_cell.length_b   1.000
_cell.length_c   1.000
_cell.angle_alpha   90.00
_cell.angle_beta   90.00
_cell.angle_gamma   90.00
#
_symmetry.space_group_name_H-M   'P 1'
#
loop_
_entity.id
_entity.type
_entity.pdbx_description
1 polymer ?
#
loop_
_entity_poly.entity_id
_entity_poly.type
_entity_poly.pdbx_seq_one_letter_code
_entity_poly.pdbx_strand_id
1 'polypeptide(L)'
;MVDRSYDSKLIEDSLSVLSFLEELSKQSLQKTSKKKIEDFRKDNIIWFYDLPFDDPDIGGCWKEWIQTSQTELDSRPKAWLTVKKPKSEEPPIPEKCKPWVNKRSNSSEKPGLNKTITLNNYELFIQDYPDVQSEWEKYLQTQWIPWNKKERFIINCFDFINLYNKKKKDMSLSSLLVFYIGRAIIF
;
A
#
# COMPACT_ATOMS: atom_id res chain seq x y z
N MET A 1 11.05 -3.10 57.25
CA MET A 1 11.91 -3.84 56.31
C MET A 1 10.99 -4.47 55.28
N VAL A 2 10.95 -3.91 54.06
CA VAL A 2 10.18 -4.50 52.96
C VAL A 2 11.02 -5.62 52.37
N ASP A 3 10.41 -6.80 52.25
CA ASP A 3 11.06 -8.03 51.85
C ASP A 3 11.44 -7.99 50.36
N ARG A 4 12.71 -7.69 50.08
CA ARG A 4 13.27 -7.59 48.72
C ARG A 4 13.32 -8.94 48.00
N SER A 5 13.00 -10.05 48.67
CA SER A 5 13.04 -11.39 48.07
C SER A 5 11.90 -11.64 47.09
N TYR A 6 10.76 -10.96 47.23
CA TYR A 6 9.58 -11.19 46.39
C TYR A 6 9.72 -10.55 45.00
N ASP A 7 10.42 -9.41 44.93
CA ASP A 7 10.63 -8.67 43.68
C ASP A 7 11.57 -9.41 42.72
N SER A 8 12.56 -10.16 43.23
CA SER A 8 13.52 -10.88 42.38
C SER A 8 12.85 -11.99 41.56
N LYS A 9 11.93 -12.75 42.17
CA LYS A 9 11.22 -13.84 41.48
C LYS A 9 10.25 -13.30 40.44
N LEU A 10 9.54 -12.22 40.77
CA LEU A 10 8.63 -11.57 39.82
C LEU A 10 9.36 -11.02 38.60
N ILE A 11 10.56 -10.47 38.78
CA ILE A 11 11.41 -9.98 37.69
C ILE A 11 11.88 -11.15 36.82
N GLU A 12 12.32 -12.26 37.42
CA GLU A 12 12.77 -13.45 36.69
C GLU A 12 11.65 -14.09 35.88
N ASP A 13 10.45 -14.23 36.48
CA ASP A 13 9.26 -14.75 35.80
C ASP A 13 8.85 -13.83 34.64
N SER A 14 8.91 -12.50 34.83
CA SER A 14 8.59 -11.52 33.78
C SER A 14 9.59 -11.57 32.62
N LEU A 15 10.88 -11.74 32.92
CA LEU A 15 11.93 -11.88 31.90
C LEU A 15 11.77 -13.18 31.11
N SER A 16 11.40 -14.28 31.77
CA SER A 16 11.12 -15.56 31.11
C SER A 16 9.93 -15.47 30.15
N VAL A 17 8.87 -14.72 30.52
CA VAL A 17 7.71 -14.49 29.64
C VAL A 17 8.13 -13.64 28.44
N LEU A 18 8.90 -12.58 28.65
CA LEU A 18 9.39 -11.72 27.56
C LEU A 18 10.29 -12.49 26.59
N SER A 19 11.23 -13.28 27.08
CA SER A 19 12.10 -14.09 26.21
C SER A 19 11.31 -15.10 25.39
N PHE A 20 10.28 -15.72 25.98
CA PHE A 20 9.41 -16.64 25.27
C PHE A 20 8.58 -15.94 24.19
N LEU A 21 8.04 -14.76 24.48
CA LEU A 21 7.30 -13.96 23.50
C LEU A 21 8.18 -13.49 22.35
N GLU A 22 9.43 -13.10 22.61
CA GLU A 22 10.41 -12.78 21.57
C GLU A 22 10.76 -13.99 20.68
N GLU A 23 10.90 -15.16 21.29
CA GLU A 23 11.20 -16.39 20.55
C GLU A 23 10.01 -16.81 19.68
N LEU A 24 8.78 -16.71 20.21
CA LEU A 24 7.56 -16.92 19.44
C LEU A 24 7.43 -15.93 18.28
N SER A 25 7.74 -14.63 18.49
CA SER A 25 7.68 -13.66 17.40
C SER A 25 8.71 -13.95 16.32
N LYS A 26 9.94 -14.35 16.71
CA LYS A 26 10.98 -14.75 15.74
C LYS A 26 10.56 -15.98 14.94
N GLN A 27 9.98 -16.99 15.60
CA GLN A 27 9.50 -18.18 14.92
C GLN A 27 8.27 -17.91 14.02
N SER A 28 7.36 -17.02 14.42
CA SER A 28 6.22 -16.65 13.58
C SER A 28 6.64 -15.83 12.36
N LEU A 29 7.64 -14.96 12.52
CA LEU A 29 8.24 -14.19 11.41
C LEU A 29 9.02 -15.09 10.44
N GLN A 30 9.71 -16.13 10.93
CA GLN A 30 10.41 -17.08 10.05
C GLN A 30 9.45 -18.05 9.36
N LYS A 31 8.29 -18.34 9.98
CA LYS A 31 7.16 -19.03 9.34
C LYS A 31 6.26 -18.06 8.58
N THR A 32 6.82 -17.08 7.88
CA THR A 32 6.15 -16.46 6.73
C THR A 32 5.95 -17.52 5.66
N SER A 33 4.96 -18.38 5.87
CA SER A 33 4.27 -19.01 4.76
C SER A 33 3.85 -17.85 3.86
N LYS A 34 4.26 -17.93 2.59
CA LYS A 34 3.77 -17.02 1.56
C LYS A 34 2.26 -17.20 1.51
N LYS A 35 1.52 -16.48 2.36
CA LYS A 35 0.06 -16.50 2.37
C LYS A 35 -0.36 -16.05 0.99
N LYS A 36 -1.13 -16.88 0.32
CA LYS A 36 -1.67 -16.52 -0.99
C LYS A 36 -2.72 -15.44 -0.78
N ILE A 37 -2.97 -14.62 -1.80
CA ILE A 37 -4.05 -13.61 -1.79
C ILE A 37 -5.40 -14.22 -1.34
N GLU A 38 -5.62 -15.50 -1.62
CA GLU A 38 -6.79 -16.29 -1.24
C GLU A 38 -6.96 -16.45 0.27
N ASP A 39 -5.85 -16.56 1.03
CA ASP A 39 -5.88 -16.73 2.48
C ASP A 39 -6.38 -15.46 3.17
N PHE A 40 -6.04 -14.28 2.63
CA PHE A 40 -6.51 -12.99 3.15
C PHE A 40 -8.01 -12.77 2.95
N ARG A 41 -8.61 -13.39 1.92
CA ARG A 41 -10.07 -13.33 1.71
C ARG A 41 -10.85 -14.03 2.81
N LYS A 42 -10.24 -15.03 3.47
CA LYS A 42 -10.90 -15.84 4.50
C LYS A 42 -10.90 -15.15 5.86
N ASP A 43 -9.77 -14.54 6.23
CA ASP A 43 -9.60 -13.91 7.54
C ASP A 43 -9.98 -12.42 7.56
N ASN A 44 -10.03 -11.74 6.40
CA ASN A 44 -10.30 -10.30 6.25
C ASN A 44 -9.38 -9.37 7.07
N ILE A 45 -8.42 -9.89 7.85
CA ILE A 45 -7.51 -9.11 8.69
C ILE A 45 -6.12 -9.22 8.06
N ILE A 46 -5.55 -8.06 7.70
CA ILE A 46 -4.13 -7.96 7.36
C ILE A 46 -3.42 -7.41 8.58
N TRP A 47 -2.50 -8.17 9.13
CA TRP A 47 -1.65 -7.68 10.20
C TRP A 47 -0.44 -6.96 9.63
N PHE A 48 0.05 -5.93 10.33
CA PHE A 48 1.21 -5.16 9.87
C PHE A 48 2.43 -6.04 9.58
N TYR A 49 2.65 -7.08 10.38
CA TYR A 49 3.76 -8.02 10.18
C TYR A 49 3.62 -8.88 8.91
N ASP A 50 2.41 -8.99 8.33
CA ASP A 50 2.18 -9.72 7.08
C ASP A 50 2.56 -8.86 5.84
N LEU A 51 2.88 -7.57 6.01
CA LEU A 51 3.31 -6.70 4.92
C LEU A 51 4.80 -6.95 4.61
N PRO A 52 5.17 -7.13 3.33
CA PRO A 52 6.54 -7.42 2.95
C PRO A 52 7.40 -6.16 3.02
N PHE A 53 7.90 -5.83 4.21
CA PHE A 53 8.75 -4.66 4.45
C PHE A 53 10.13 -4.77 3.78
N ASP A 54 10.62 -6.01 3.61
CA ASP A 54 11.97 -6.29 3.14
C ASP A 54 12.03 -6.77 1.67
N ASP A 55 10.93 -6.65 0.91
CA ASP A 55 10.93 -7.03 -0.50
C ASP A 55 11.70 -5.98 -1.35
N PRO A 56 12.87 -6.36 -1.92
CA PRO A 56 13.71 -5.43 -2.67
C PRO A 56 13.03 -4.95 -3.97
N ASP A 57 12.06 -5.67 -4.50
CA ASP A 57 11.34 -5.30 -5.72
C ASP A 57 10.22 -4.26 -5.44
N ILE A 58 9.69 -4.24 -4.20
CA ILE A 58 8.64 -3.31 -3.76
C ILE A 58 9.25 -2.08 -3.07
N GLY A 59 10.51 -2.17 -2.63
CA GLY A 59 11.37 -1.03 -2.33
C GLY A 59 10.84 -0.13 -1.22
N GLY A 60 10.67 -0.63 0.00
CA GLY A 60 10.52 0.18 1.21
C GLY A 60 9.35 1.20 1.26
N CYS A 61 8.46 1.21 0.26
CA CYS A 61 7.44 2.26 0.07
C CYS A 61 6.44 2.40 1.22
N TRP A 62 6.34 1.41 2.11
CA TRP A 62 5.36 1.42 3.21
C TRP A 62 5.64 2.48 4.27
N LYS A 63 6.91 2.88 4.46
CA LYS A 63 7.29 3.86 5.50
C LYS A 63 6.68 5.24 5.27
N GLU A 64 6.42 5.60 4.03
CA GLU A 64 5.84 6.90 3.65
C GLU A 64 4.30 6.91 3.77
N TRP A 65 3.68 5.74 3.84
CA TRP A 65 2.22 5.57 3.80
C TRP A 65 1.60 5.47 5.18
N ILE A 66 2.38 5.02 6.17
CA ILE A 66 1.95 4.86 7.54
C ILE A 66 2.36 6.13 8.31
N GLN A 67 1.46 7.12 8.34
CA GLN A 67 1.57 8.22 9.29
C GLN A 67 0.92 7.79 10.60
N THR A 68 1.73 7.40 11.59
CA THR A 68 1.25 7.31 12.97
C THR A 68 1.03 8.74 13.48
N SER A 69 -0.23 9.13 13.67
CA SER A 69 -0.54 10.43 14.28
C SER A 69 -0.14 10.37 15.76
N GLN A 70 1.08 10.79 16.06
CA GLN A 70 1.59 10.90 17.44
C GLN A 70 1.06 12.16 18.15
N THR A 71 0.24 12.97 17.47
CA THR A 71 -0.22 14.26 17.93
C THR A 71 -1.73 14.31 18.18
N GLU A 72 -2.01 14.64 19.46
CA GLU A 72 -3.20 15.24 20.07
C GLU A 72 -4.11 14.32 20.87
N LEU A 73 -4.05 14.58 22.18
CA LEU A 73 -4.73 13.96 23.32
C LEU A 73 -6.22 14.37 23.45
N ASP A 74 -6.86 14.89 22.40
CA ASP A 74 -8.22 15.43 22.50
C ASP A 74 -9.31 14.44 22.04
N SER A 75 -9.76 13.66 23.01
CA SER A 75 -11.17 13.35 23.34
C SER A 75 -12.13 12.72 22.31
N ARG A 76 -11.65 12.15 21.19
CA ARG A 76 -12.39 11.09 20.45
C ARG A 76 -11.40 10.06 19.93
N PRO A 77 -11.78 8.78 19.74
CA PRO A 77 -10.93 7.81 19.07
C PRO A 77 -10.76 8.22 17.60
N LYS A 78 -9.83 9.14 17.36
CA LYS A 78 -9.25 9.53 16.07
C LYS A 78 -8.77 8.21 15.46
N ALA A 79 -9.19 7.92 14.23
CA ALA A 79 -8.98 6.63 13.59
C ALA A 79 -7.55 6.12 13.85
N TRP A 80 -7.45 4.95 14.49
CA TRP A 80 -6.17 4.33 14.90
C TRP A 80 -5.17 4.16 13.75
N LEU A 81 -5.67 4.14 12.50
CA LEU A 81 -4.89 4.15 11.28
C LEU A 81 -5.63 4.95 10.20
N THR A 82 -4.96 5.96 9.63
CA THR A 82 -5.45 6.68 8.45
C THR A 82 -4.51 6.40 7.28
N VAL A 83 -4.97 5.62 6.31
CA VAL A 83 -4.20 5.34 5.10
C VAL A 83 -4.47 6.47 4.11
N LYS A 84 -3.44 7.22 3.73
CA LYS A 84 -3.54 8.30 2.74
C LYS A 84 -2.88 7.89 1.45
N LYS A 85 -3.56 8.10 0.32
CA LYS A 85 -2.98 7.83 -1.01
C LYS A 85 -1.76 8.73 -1.19
N PRO A 86 -0.56 8.16 -1.42
CA PRO A 86 0.60 9.00 -1.73
C PRO A 86 0.32 9.79 -3.00
N LYS A 87 0.81 11.03 -3.04
CA LYS A 87 0.79 11.82 -4.27
C LYS A 87 1.89 11.29 -5.17
N SER A 88 1.51 10.45 -6.12
CA SER A 88 2.38 9.99 -7.19
C SER A 88 2.28 10.99 -8.34
N GLU A 89 3.39 11.62 -8.70
CA GLU A 89 3.45 12.52 -9.84
C GLU A 89 3.62 11.71 -11.13
N GLU A 90 2.82 12.02 -12.15
CA GLU A 90 2.95 11.38 -13.46
C GLU A 90 4.28 11.82 -14.11
N PRO A 91 5.02 10.90 -14.77
CA PRO A 91 6.25 11.26 -15.43
C PRO A 91 6.04 12.36 -16.48
N PRO A 92 7.00 13.29 -16.64
CA PRO A 92 6.85 14.41 -17.55
C PRO A 92 6.87 13.94 -19.02
N ILE A 93 5.89 14.38 -19.80
CA ILE A 93 5.80 14.10 -21.23
C ILE A 93 6.95 14.80 -21.98
N PRO A 94 7.68 14.10 -22.88
CA PRO A 94 8.72 14.70 -23.70
C PRO A 94 8.19 15.88 -24.52
N GLU A 95 8.99 16.95 -24.63
CA GLU A 95 8.52 18.22 -25.20
C GLU A 95 8.02 18.10 -26.64
N LYS A 96 8.69 17.26 -27.45
CA LYS A 96 8.29 16.99 -28.83
C LYS A 96 6.95 16.27 -28.94
N CYS A 97 6.62 15.45 -27.95
CA CYS A 97 5.37 14.68 -27.92
C CYS A 97 4.20 15.50 -27.35
N LYS A 98 4.45 16.53 -26.52
CA LYS A 98 3.41 17.37 -25.88
C LYS A 98 2.24 17.79 -26.82
N PRO A 99 2.47 18.30 -28.05
CA PRO A 99 1.38 18.70 -28.93
C PRO A 99 0.56 17.51 -29.48
N TRP A 100 1.15 16.32 -29.51
CA TRP A 100 0.55 15.11 -30.06
C TRP A 100 -0.26 14.29 -29.04
N VAL A 101 -0.06 14.50 -27.73
CA VAL A 101 -0.74 13.70 -26.70
C VAL A 101 -2.23 14.02 -26.62
N ASN A 102 -3.06 12.96 -26.62
CA ASN A 102 -4.49 13.09 -26.41
C ASN A 102 -4.80 13.35 -24.93
N LYS A 103 -5.18 14.60 -24.59
CA LYS A 103 -5.55 15.01 -23.22
C LYS A 103 -6.84 14.37 -22.70
N ARG A 104 -7.62 13.67 -23.54
CA ARG A 104 -8.91 13.07 -23.13
C ARG A 104 -8.77 11.71 -22.45
N SER A 105 -7.58 11.10 -22.46
CA SER A 105 -7.38 9.81 -21.79
C SER A 105 -7.35 9.99 -20.28
N ASN A 106 -8.20 9.22 -19.58
CA ASN A 106 -8.13 9.10 -18.12
C ASN A 106 -6.74 8.59 -17.73
N SER A 107 -6.20 9.01 -16.58
CA SER A 107 -4.83 8.69 -16.14
C SER A 107 -4.52 7.19 -16.04
N SER A 108 -5.55 6.34 -15.96
CA SER A 108 -5.41 4.88 -15.87
C SER A 108 -5.20 4.18 -17.21
N GLU A 109 -5.51 4.86 -18.32
CA GLU A 109 -5.39 4.33 -19.68
C GLU A 109 -4.05 4.72 -20.30
N LYS A 110 -3.54 3.85 -21.19
CA LYS A 110 -2.31 4.13 -21.92
C LYS A 110 -2.50 5.41 -22.73
N PRO A 111 -1.64 6.44 -22.56
CA PRO A 111 -1.78 7.67 -23.30
C PRO A 111 -1.51 7.38 -24.78
N GLY A 112 -2.43 7.85 -25.62
CA GLY A 112 -2.35 7.73 -27.07
C GLY A 112 -1.87 9.03 -27.74
N LEU A 113 -1.21 8.89 -28.88
CA LEU A 113 -0.93 10.02 -29.77
C LEU A 113 -2.13 10.27 -30.70
N ASN A 114 -2.43 11.54 -30.94
CA ASN A 114 -3.36 11.96 -31.98
C ASN A 114 -2.74 11.67 -33.35
N LYS A 115 -3.55 11.16 -34.29
CA LYS A 115 -3.09 10.90 -35.66
C LYS A 115 -2.82 12.20 -36.43
N THR A 116 -3.60 13.23 -36.13
CA THR A 116 -3.54 14.54 -36.76
C THR A 116 -3.62 15.61 -35.68
N ILE A 117 -2.81 16.66 -35.83
CA ILE A 117 -2.86 17.86 -34.99
C ILE A 117 -2.95 19.10 -35.89
N THR A 118 -3.59 20.15 -35.40
CA THR A 118 -3.64 21.45 -36.09
C THR A 118 -2.71 22.42 -35.38
N LEU A 119 -1.65 22.86 -36.06
CA LEU A 119 -0.67 23.83 -35.54
C LEU A 119 -0.55 25.00 -36.52
N ASN A 120 -0.82 26.22 -36.07
CA ASN A 120 -0.74 27.42 -36.92
C ASN A 120 -1.55 27.33 -38.22
N ASN A 121 -2.75 26.75 -38.17
CA ASN A 121 -3.63 26.48 -39.33
C ASN A 121 -3.11 25.42 -40.32
N TYR A 122 -2.04 24.69 -39.99
CA TYR A 122 -1.59 23.53 -40.75
C TYR A 122 -2.02 22.24 -40.07
N GLU A 123 -2.55 21.30 -40.85
CA GLU A 123 -2.78 19.93 -40.40
C GLU A 123 -1.49 19.14 -40.55
N LEU A 124 -0.99 18.59 -39.44
CA LEU A 124 0.19 17.74 -39.40
C LEU A 124 -0.24 16.32 -39.08
N PHE A 125 0.33 15.33 -39.79
CA PHE A 125 0.06 13.92 -39.57
C PHE A 125 1.23 13.25 -38.86
N ILE A 126 0.95 12.38 -37.88
CA ILE A 126 2.00 11.74 -37.06
C ILE A 126 2.95 10.87 -37.91
N GLN A 127 2.45 10.35 -39.03
CA GLN A 127 3.22 9.52 -39.96
C GLN A 127 4.42 10.26 -40.57
N ASP A 128 4.34 11.58 -40.66
CA ASP A 128 5.40 12.43 -41.20
C ASP A 128 6.52 12.70 -40.16
N TYR A 129 6.32 12.28 -38.90
CA TYR A 129 7.22 12.53 -37.76
C TYR A 129 7.60 11.24 -37.03
N PRO A 130 8.37 10.33 -37.66
CA PRO A 130 8.78 9.06 -37.05
C PRO A 130 9.65 9.24 -35.80
N ASP A 131 10.35 10.37 -35.69
CA ASP A 131 11.15 10.72 -34.51
C ASP A 131 10.26 10.92 -33.27
N VAL A 132 9.12 11.59 -33.42
CA VAL A 132 8.13 11.77 -32.35
C VAL A 132 7.57 10.42 -31.90
N GLN A 133 7.28 9.52 -32.85
CA GLN A 133 6.76 8.18 -32.51
C GLN A 133 7.80 7.36 -31.74
N SER A 134 9.06 7.36 -32.19
CA SER A 134 10.15 6.66 -31.50
C SER A 134 10.40 7.20 -30.09
N GLU A 135 10.40 8.53 -29.93
CA GLU A 135 10.57 9.18 -28.62
C GLU A 135 9.41 8.86 -27.66
N TRP A 136 8.19 8.80 -28.19
CA TRP A 136 7.00 8.41 -27.45
C TRP A 136 7.04 6.94 -26.98
N GLU A 137 7.45 6.02 -27.86
CA GLU A 137 7.61 4.61 -27.51
C GLU A 137 8.67 4.42 -26.43
N LYS A 138 9.80 5.13 -26.53
CA LYS A 138 10.84 5.14 -25.50
C LYS A 138 10.31 5.66 -24.16
N TYR A 139 9.58 6.77 -24.17
CA TYR A 139 8.94 7.32 -22.97
C TYR A 139 7.99 6.31 -22.32
N LEU A 140 7.14 5.66 -23.12
CA LEU A 140 6.22 4.64 -22.63
C LEU A 140 6.95 3.51 -21.94
N GLN A 141 8.00 2.96 -22.56
CA GLN A 141 8.74 1.82 -22.02
C GLN A 141 9.55 2.17 -20.77
N THR A 142 10.21 3.33 -20.78
CA THR A 142 11.19 3.68 -19.74
C THR A 142 10.59 4.40 -18.54
N GLN A 143 9.53 5.17 -18.72
CA GLN A 143 8.96 6.02 -17.67
C GLN A 143 7.52 5.65 -17.34
N TRP A 144 6.63 5.64 -18.33
CA TRP A 144 5.19 5.52 -18.08
C TRP A 144 4.76 4.11 -17.64
N ILE A 145 5.21 3.04 -18.31
CA ILE A 145 4.83 1.67 -17.94
C ILE A 145 5.28 1.31 -16.50
N PRO A 146 6.55 1.56 -16.11
CA PRO A 146 6.98 1.32 -14.73
C PRO A 146 6.17 2.13 -13.71
N TRP A 147 5.92 3.41 -14.00
CA TRP A 147 5.11 4.27 -13.14
C TRP A 147 3.68 3.75 -13.00
N ASN A 148 2.99 3.45 -14.10
CA ASN A 148 1.62 2.95 -14.10
C ASN A 148 1.51 1.59 -13.39
N LYS A 149 2.53 0.72 -13.51
CA LYS A 149 2.56 -0.54 -12.76
C LYS A 149 2.59 -0.30 -11.25
N LYS A 150 3.41 0.66 -10.80
CA LYS A 150 3.43 1.09 -9.39
C LYS A 150 2.09 1.70 -9.01
N GLU A 151 1.57 2.67 -9.77
CA GLU A 151 0.31 3.35 -9.48
C GLU A 151 -0.89 2.39 -9.40
N ARG A 152 -0.98 1.39 -10.28
CA ARG A 152 -2.01 0.35 -10.21
C ARG A 152 -1.90 -0.50 -8.96
N PHE A 153 -0.69 -0.85 -8.56
CA PHE A 153 -0.48 -1.56 -7.29
C PHE A 153 -1.01 -0.72 -6.12
N ILE A 154 -0.71 0.58 -6.11
CA ILE A 154 -1.19 1.52 -5.10
C ILE A 154 -2.72 1.55 -5.07
N ILE A 155 -3.36 1.78 -6.22
CA ILE A 155 -4.82 1.83 -6.34
C ILE A 155 -5.46 0.54 -5.83
N ASN A 156 -4.94 -0.62 -6.21
CA ASN A 156 -5.46 -1.91 -5.75
C ASN A 156 -5.37 -2.09 -4.23
N CYS A 157 -4.26 -1.64 -3.60
CA CYS A 157 -4.14 -1.66 -2.14
C CYS A 157 -5.17 -0.74 -1.48
N PHE A 158 -5.40 0.45 -2.03
CA PHE A 158 -6.43 1.37 -1.53
C PHE A 158 -7.84 0.84 -1.69
N ASP A 159 -8.16 0.26 -2.83
CA ASP A 159 -9.47 -0.34 -3.09
C ASP A 159 -9.74 -1.50 -2.13
N PHE A 160 -8.72 -2.31 -1.85
CA PHE A 160 -8.81 -3.38 -0.84
C PHE A 160 -9.11 -2.82 0.56
N ILE A 161 -8.36 -1.80 1.00
CA ILE A 161 -8.53 -1.17 2.31
C ILE A 161 -9.92 -0.51 2.42
N ASN A 162 -10.36 0.18 1.37
CA ASN A 162 -11.68 0.79 1.31
C ASN A 162 -12.80 -0.26 1.39
N LEU A 163 -12.65 -1.38 0.68
CA LEU A 163 -13.58 -2.49 0.72
C LEU A 163 -13.64 -3.14 2.10
N TYR A 164 -12.48 -3.31 2.76
CA TYR A 164 -12.41 -3.78 4.14
C TYR A 164 -13.12 -2.83 5.11
N ASN A 165 -12.82 -1.53 5.04
CA ASN A 165 -13.43 -0.51 5.89
C ASN A 165 -14.95 -0.42 5.71
N LYS A 166 -15.43 -0.58 4.47
CA LYS A 166 -16.87 -0.63 4.17
C LYS A 166 -17.52 -1.85 4.84
N LYS A 167 -16.96 -3.05 4.64
CA LYS A 167 -17.46 -4.28 5.27
C LYS A 167 -17.44 -4.21 6.81
N LYS A 168 -16.43 -3.57 7.40
CA LYS A 168 -16.35 -3.37 8.85
C LYS A 168 -17.48 -2.50 9.39
N LYS A 169 -17.92 -1.47 8.65
CA LYS A 169 -19.08 -0.65 9.04
C LYS A 169 -20.39 -1.42 8.98
N ASP A 170 -20.52 -2.34 8.02
CA ASP A 170 -21.72 -3.16 7.84
C ASP A 170 -21.77 -4.36 8.80
N MET A 171 -20.64 -4.71 9.45
CA MET A 171 -20.54 -5.81 10.40
C MET A 171 -20.97 -5.33 11.80
N SER A 172 -22.02 -5.93 12.36
CA SER A 172 -22.53 -5.57 13.69
C SER A 172 -21.45 -5.81 14.76
N LEU A 173 -21.45 -5.01 15.82
CA LEU A 173 -20.55 -5.19 16.98
C LEU A 173 -20.62 -6.61 17.56
N SER A 174 -21.77 -7.28 17.49
CA SER A 174 -21.96 -8.66 17.94
C SER A 174 -21.20 -9.69 17.09
N SER A 175 -21.03 -9.48 15.78
CA SER A 175 -20.26 -10.37 14.92
C SER A 175 -18.74 -10.13 15.02
N LEU A 176 -18.33 -8.90 15.36
CA LEU A 176 -16.95 -8.55 15.68
C LEU A 176 -16.48 -9.13 17.03
N LEU A 177 -17.34 -9.14 18.05
CA LEU A 177 -17.04 -9.73 19.36
C LEU A 177 -16.87 -11.25 19.29
N VAL A 178 -17.72 -11.95 18.53
CA VAL A 178 -17.60 -13.40 18.33
C VAL A 178 -16.29 -13.77 17.61
N PHE A 179 -15.86 -12.93 16.65
CA PHE A 179 -14.59 -13.12 15.96
C PHE A 179 -13.36 -12.91 16.87
N TYR A 180 -13.41 -11.92 17.77
CA TYR A 180 -12.31 -11.62 18.69
C TYR A 180 -12.23 -12.58 19.88
N ILE A 181 -13.37 -12.92 20.51
CA ILE A 181 -13.42 -13.82 21.66
C ILE A 181 -13.17 -15.27 21.24
N GLY A 182 -13.65 -15.68 20.07
CA GLY A 182 -13.41 -17.04 19.55
C GLY A 182 -11.95 -17.35 19.26
N ARG A 183 -11.11 -16.34 18.98
CA ARG A 183 -9.67 -16.52 18.70
C ARG A 183 -8.78 -16.35 19.93
N ALA A 184 -9.20 -15.58 20.94
CA ALA A 184 -8.47 -15.51 22.21
C ALA A 184 -8.55 -16.81 23.05
N ILE A 185 -9.50 -17.70 22.73
CA ILE A 185 -9.70 -18.99 23.41
C ILE A 185 -8.96 -20.14 22.70
N ILE A 186 -8.39 -19.91 21.50
CA ILE A 186 -7.73 -20.94 20.67
C ILE A 186 -6.21 -20.73 20.58
N PHE A 187 -5.65 -19.77 21.30
CA PHE A 187 -4.19 -19.61 21.45
C PHE A 187 -3.79 -19.75 22.92
#